data_AF-A0A438F9J4-F1
#
_entry.id   AF-A0A438F9J4-F1
#
_cell.length_a   1.000
_cell.length_b   1.000
_cell.length_c   1.000
_cell.angle_alpha   90.00
_cell.angle_beta   90.00
_cell.angle_gamma   90.00
#
_symmetry.space_group_name_H-M   'P 1'
#
loop_
_entity.id
_entity.type
_entity.pdbx_description
1 polymer ?
#
loop_
_entity_poly.entity_id
_entity_poly.type
_entity_poly.pdbx_seq_one_letter_code
_entity_poly.pdbx_strand_id
1 'polypeptide(L)'
;MSGGFFRGTSADQDTRFSNKQAKLLKSQKFAPELDHLVDVTKVKMDVIRPWIANRVTELLGFEDEVLINFIYGLLDRKDVNGKEVQISLTGFMEKNTGKFMKELWALLLSAQKNASGVPQQFLDAKEEETRRKKVEADRIANEIEKKKEKKLKNWSRRK
;
A
#
# COMPACT_ATOMS: atom_id res chain seq x y z
N MET A 1 -12.00 39.62 -52.60
CA MET A 1 -12.95 38.60 -52.11
C MET A 1 -12.15 37.54 -51.38
N SER A 2 -12.44 37.36 -50.10
CA SER A 2 -11.60 36.68 -49.10
C SER A 2 -11.31 35.21 -49.42
N GLY A 3 -10.02 34.87 -49.46
CA GLY A 3 -9.54 33.50 -49.55
C GLY A 3 -9.50 32.81 -48.18
N GLY A 4 -10.03 31.59 -48.16
CA GLY A 4 -9.50 30.44 -47.44
C GLY A 4 -9.24 30.56 -45.94
N PHE A 5 -10.24 30.19 -45.12
CA PHE A 5 -10.02 29.76 -43.73
C PHE A 5 -10.78 28.45 -43.45
N PHE A 6 -10.40 27.37 -44.14
CA PHE A 6 -10.64 26.01 -43.63
C PHE A 6 -9.37 25.58 -42.88
N ARG A 7 -9.20 26.11 -41.67
CA ARG A 7 -8.18 25.61 -40.73
C ARG A 7 -8.83 24.45 -39.98
N GLY A 8 -8.42 23.23 -40.30
CA GLY A 8 -8.88 22.03 -39.61
C GLY A 8 -8.85 22.24 -38.10
N THR A 9 -9.96 21.91 -37.44
CA THR A 9 -10.01 21.81 -35.98
C THR A 9 -8.98 20.77 -35.56
N SER A 10 -7.84 21.22 -35.03
CA SER A 10 -6.85 20.34 -34.41
C SER A 10 -7.53 19.49 -33.33
N ALA A 11 -7.03 18.27 -33.10
CA ALA A 11 -7.52 17.35 -32.07
C ALA A 11 -7.62 18.01 -30.68
N ASP A 12 -6.85 19.06 -30.41
CA ASP A 12 -6.88 19.88 -29.20
C ASP A 12 -8.17 20.70 -28.99
N GLN A 13 -8.99 20.88 -30.02
CA GLN A 13 -10.29 21.57 -29.95
C GLN A 13 -11.47 20.60 -29.75
N ASP A 14 -11.20 19.29 -29.63
CA ASP A 14 -12.24 18.29 -29.42
C ASP A 14 -12.69 18.24 -27.95
N THR A 15 -13.69 19.05 -27.62
CA THR A 15 -14.36 19.08 -26.32
C THR A 15 -15.23 17.83 -26.04
N ARG A 16 -15.37 16.90 -27.00
CA ARG A 16 -16.08 15.63 -26.77
C ARG A 16 -15.21 14.64 -26.00
N PHE A 17 -13.89 14.77 -26.11
CA PHE A 17 -12.92 14.22 -25.17
C PHE A 17 -12.56 15.24 -24.09
N SER A 18 -13.54 15.99 -23.57
CA SER A 18 -13.34 16.86 -22.40
C SER A 18 -12.89 16.02 -21.21
N ASN A 19 -11.56 15.92 -21.09
CA ASN A 19 -10.74 15.51 -19.97
C ASN A 19 -11.54 14.89 -18.83
N LYS A 20 -11.99 13.63 -18.98
CA LYS A 20 -12.62 12.89 -17.87
C LYS A 20 -11.70 12.93 -16.64
N GLN A 21 -10.39 12.84 -16.85
CA GLN A 21 -9.39 13.05 -15.82
C GLN A 21 -9.43 14.46 -15.21
N ALA A 22 -9.46 15.54 -16.00
CA ALA A 22 -9.53 16.90 -15.46
C ALA A 22 -10.87 17.24 -14.78
N LYS A 23 -11.97 16.60 -15.20
CA LYS A 23 -13.27 16.69 -14.51
C LYS A 23 -13.22 15.93 -13.19
N LEU A 24 -12.66 14.72 -13.17
CA LEU A 24 -12.47 13.93 -11.95
C LEU A 24 -11.50 14.64 -10.98
N LEU A 25 -10.45 15.28 -11.48
CA LEU A 25 -9.54 16.15 -10.70
C LEU A 25 -10.25 17.33 -10.03
N LYS A 26 -11.37 17.80 -10.57
CA LYS A 26 -12.14 18.91 -10.01
C LYS A 26 -13.29 18.46 -9.12
N SER A 27 -13.82 17.25 -9.33
CA SER A 27 -14.96 16.73 -8.57
C SER A 27 -14.56 15.83 -7.39
N GLN A 28 -13.40 15.18 -7.44
CA GLN A 28 -12.96 14.30 -6.36
C GLN A 28 -12.43 15.09 -5.17
N LYS A 29 -12.78 14.59 -3.98
CA LYS A 29 -12.11 14.97 -2.73
C LYS A 29 -10.78 14.22 -2.66
N PHE A 30 -9.70 14.94 -2.94
CA PHE A 30 -8.35 14.43 -2.69
C PHE A 30 -8.02 14.61 -1.21
N ALA A 31 -7.39 13.60 -0.62
CA ALA A 31 -6.82 13.74 0.70
C ALA A 31 -5.55 14.64 0.61
N PRO A 32 -5.31 15.54 1.58
CA PRO A 32 -4.17 16.47 1.53
C PRO A 32 -2.81 15.74 1.51
N GLU A 33 -2.76 14.49 1.94
CA GLU A 33 -1.58 13.65 1.88
C GLU A 33 -1.09 13.44 0.43
N LEU A 34 -2.01 13.41 -0.54
CA LEU A 34 -1.73 13.11 -1.95
C LEU A 34 -1.11 14.29 -2.73
N ASP A 35 -1.02 15.48 -2.12
CA ASP A 35 -0.28 16.61 -2.69
C ASP A 35 1.25 16.39 -2.64
N HIS A 36 1.70 15.46 -1.79
CA HIS A 36 3.12 15.18 -1.65
C HIS A 36 3.54 14.09 -2.65
N LEU A 37 4.51 14.42 -3.50
CA LEU A 37 5.15 13.47 -4.39
C LEU A 37 5.94 12.44 -3.57
N VAL A 38 5.78 11.18 -3.96
CA VAL A 38 6.51 10.07 -3.36
C VAL A 38 7.59 9.61 -4.32
N ASP A 39 8.82 9.53 -3.82
CA ASP A 39 9.95 8.92 -4.48
C ASP A 39 10.03 7.44 -4.09
N VAL A 40 9.60 6.58 -5.00
CA VAL A 40 9.47 5.14 -4.70
C VAL A 40 10.83 4.46 -4.56
N THR A 41 11.91 5.08 -5.06
CA THR A 41 13.27 4.55 -4.90
C THR A 41 13.75 4.58 -3.44
N LYS A 42 13.15 5.44 -2.62
CA LYS A 42 13.41 5.55 -1.18
C LYS A 42 12.52 4.65 -0.35
N VAL A 43 11.60 3.93 -0.98
CA VAL A 43 10.61 3.08 -0.31
C VAL A 43 10.90 1.62 -0.61
N LYS A 44 10.86 0.79 0.43
CA LYS A 44 11.05 -0.65 0.31
C LYS A 44 9.77 -1.30 -0.18
N MET A 45 9.69 -1.57 -1.47
CA MET A 45 8.50 -2.15 -2.10
C MET A 45 8.18 -3.58 -1.65
N ASP A 46 9.15 -4.31 -1.08
CA ASP A 46 8.95 -5.67 -0.54
C ASP A 46 7.86 -5.73 0.54
N VAL A 47 7.65 -4.66 1.31
CA VAL A 47 6.60 -4.59 2.35
C VAL A 47 5.32 -3.96 1.84
N ILE A 48 5.41 -3.08 0.83
CA ILE A 48 4.27 -2.38 0.26
C ILE A 48 3.45 -3.30 -0.66
N ARG A 49 4.12 -4.12 -1.49
CA ARG A 49 3.47 -5.06 -2.41
C ARG A 49 2.48 -6.01 -1.72
N PRO A 50 2.87 -6.78 -0.69
CA PRO A 50 1.93 -7.68 0.00
C PRO A 50 0.82 -6.92 0.73
N TRP A 51 1.11 -5.71 1.23
CA TRP A 51 0.09 -4.88 1.86
C TRP A 51 -0.98 -4.41 0.88
N ILE A 52 -0.58 -3.99 -0.32
CA ILE A 52 -1.52 -3.62 -1.39
C ILE A 52 -2.43 -4.81 -1.71
N ALA A 53 -1.87 -6.01 -1.93
CA ALA A 53 -2.65 -7.20 -2.26
C ALA A 53 -3.70 -7.52 -1.18
N ASN A 54 -3.26 -7.54 0.09
CA ASN A 54 -4.16 -7.78 1.22
C ASN A 54 -5.24 -6.69 1.33
N ARG A 55 -4.86 -5.42 1.18
CA ARG A 55 -5.79 -4.31 1.38
C ARG A 55 -6.80 -4.17 0.25
N VAL A 56 -6.39 -4.42 -1.00
CA VAL A 56 -7.29 -4.49 -2.15
C VAL A 56 -8.31 -5.61 -1.96
N THR A 57 -7.84 -6.81 -1.58
CA THR A 57 -8.69 -7.97 -1.30
C THR A 57 -9.68 -7.69 -0.16
N GLU A 58 -9.26 -7.02 0.91
CA GLU A 58 -10.13 -6.63 2.02
C GLU A 58 -11.21 -5.63 1.60
N LEU A 59 -10.88 -4.67 0.74
CA LEU A 59 -11.82 -3.63 0.31
C LEU A 59 -12.81 -4.13 -0.75
N LEU A 60 -12.39 -5.04 -1.63
CA LEU A 60 -13.24 -5.59 -2.68
C LEU A 60 -13.98 -6.86 -2.24
N GLY A 61 -13.45 -7.59 -1.24
CA GLY A 61 -13.98 -8.87 -0.78
C GLY A 61 -13.58 -10.06 -1.65
N PHE A 62 -12.75 -9.84 -2.67
CA PHE A 62 -12.18 -10.86 -3.55
C PHE A 62 -10.78 -10.42 -4.00
N GLU A 63 -9.96 -11.39 -4.39
CA GLU A 63 -8.62 -11.12 -4.91
C GLU A 63 -8.70 -10.77 -6.39
N ASP A 64 -8.30 -9.54 -6.73
CA ASP A 64 -8.22 -9.05 -8.11
C ASP A 64 -6.74 -8.88 -8.50
N GLU A 65 -6.15 -9.95 -9.04
CA GLU A 65 -4.74 -9.96 -9.46
C GLU A 65 -4.45 -8.93 -10.56
N VAL A 66 -5.41 -8.60 -11.41
CA VAL A 66 -5.24 -7.62 -12.51
C VAL A 66 -5.11 -6.22 -11.93
N LEU A 67 -5.99 -5.86 -11.00
CA LEU A 67 -5.92 -4.57 -10.30
C LEU A 67 -4.66 -4.46 -9.44
N ILE A 68 -4.27 -5.53 -8.74
CA ILE A 68 -3.05 -5.55 -7.92
C ILE A 68 -1.81 -5.29 -8.79
N ASN A 69 -1.68 -6.00 -9.91
CA ASN A 69 -0.58 -5.80 -10.86
C ASN A 69 -0.61 -4.40 -11.48
N PHE A 70 -1.80 -3.88 -11.77
CA PHE A 70 -1.95 -2.51 -12.26
C PHE A 70 -1.42 -1.47 -11.25
N ILE A 71 -1.74 -1.63 -9.96
CA ILE A 71 -1.20 -0.76 -8.90
C ILE A 71 0.33 -0.86 -8.83
N TYR A 72 0.90 -2.06 -8.95
CA TYR A 72 2.35 -2.22 -8.97
C TYR A 72 3.00 -1.47 -10.13
N GLY A 73 2.41 -1.53 -11.33
CA GLY A 73 2.90 -0.78 -12.50
C GLY A 73 2.80 0.73 -12.33
N LEU A 74 1.79 1.24 -11.60
CA LEU A 74 1.69 2.66 -11.27
C LEU A 74 2.79 3.11 -10.29
N LEU A 75 3.17 2.23 -9.38
CA LEU A 75 4.19 2.50 -8.36
C LEU A 75 5.62 2.18 -8.81
N ASP A 76 5.83 1.62 -10.00
CA ASP A 76 7.18 1.31 -10.52
C ASP A 76 7.90 2.55 -11.08
N ARG A 77 7.24 3.71 -11.06
CA ARG A 77 7.81 4.99 -11.53
C ARG A 77 8.63 5.64 -10.42
N LYS A 78 9.63 6.42 -10.82
CA LYS A 78 10.52 7.12 -9.89
C LYS A 78 9.78 8.12 -9.01
N ASP A 79 9.03 9.02 -9.64
CA ASP A 79 8.18 10.02 -8.98
C ASP A 79 6.72 9.69 -9.26
N VAL A 80 5.97 9.37 -8.21
CA VAL A 80 4.55 9.01 -8.35
C VAL A 80 3.69 10.10 -7.74
N ASN A 81 2.70 10.54 -8.50
CA ASN A 81 1.71 11.51 -8.05
C ASN A 81 0.46 10.81 -7.52
N GLY A 82 0.10 11.10 -6.27
CA GLY A 82 -1.02 10.48 -5.57
C GLY A 82 -2.35 10.75 -6.25
N LYS A 83 -2.53 11.94 -6.83
CA LYS A 83 -3.76 12.31 -7.53
C LYS A 83 -3.95 11.47 -8.79
N GLU A 84 -2.88 11.24 -9.56
CA GLU A 84 -2.94 10.43 -10.78
C GLU A 84 -3.25 8.97 -10.48
N VAL A 85 -2.60 8.42 -9.44
CA VAL A 85 -2.88 7.05 -8.97
C VAL A 85 -4.33 6.94 -8.50
N GLN A 86 -4.81 7.89 -7.70
CA GLN A 86 -6.19 7.88 -7.21
C GLN A 86 -7.20 7.91 -8.36
N ILE A 87 -7.00 8.76 -9.37
CA ILE A 87 -7.92 8.81 -10.53
C ILE A 87 -7.91 7.49 -11.28
N SER A 88 -6.72 6.91 -11.49
CA SER A 88 -6.55 5.64 -12.18
C SER A 88 -7.25 4.49 -11.44
N LEU A 89 -7.18 4.48 -10.12
CA LEU A 89 -7.84 3.49 -9.27
C LEU A 89 -9.33 3.75 -9.04
N THR A 90 -9.78 5.01 -9.17
CA THR A 90 -11.20 5.37 -9.01
C THR A 90 -12.09 4.63 -9.99
N GLY A 91 -11.58 4.29 -11.19
CA GLY A 91 -12.30 3.47 -12.16
C GLY A 91 -12.50 2.01 -11.76
N PHE A 92 -11.76 1.50 -10.78
CA PHE A 92 -11.81 0.10 -10.33
C PHE A 92 -12.45 -0.04 -8.95
N MET A 93 -12.02 0.79 -8.00
CA MET A 93 -12.44 0.69 -6.59
C MET A 93 -13.54 1.71 -6.22
N GLU A 94 -13.85 2.65 -7.11
CA GLU A 94 -14.88 3.69 -6.95
C GLU A 94 -14.86 4.31 -5.54
N LYS A 95 -15.88 3.99 -4.72
CA LYS A 95 -16.08 4.47 -3.33
C LYS A 95 -14.96 4.07 -2.36
N ASN A 96 -14.30 2.94 -2.59
CA ASN A 96 -13.24 2.43 -1.72
C ASN A 96 -11.88 3.09 -2.01
N THR A 97 -11.72 3.70 -3.19
CA THR A 97 -10.46 4.30 -3.66
C THR A 97 -9.92 5.36 -2.71
N GLY A 98 -10.80 6.24 -2.21
CA GLY A 98 -10.37 7.33 -1.33
C GLY A 98 -9.77 6.81 -0.01
N LYS A 99 -10.38 5.74 0.54
CA LYS A 99 -9.87 5.09 1.75
C LYS A 99 -8.54 4.38 1.49
N PHE A 100 -8.48 3.60 0.41
CA PHE A 100 -7.27 2.89 -0.01
C PHE A 100 -6.10 3.86 -0.24
N MET A 101 -6.33 4.92 -1.02
CA MET A 101 -5.26 5.87 -1.35
C MET A 101 -4.77 6.63 -0.15
N LYS A 102 -5.65 7.05 0.76
CA LYS A 102 -5.21 7.73 1.99
C LYS A 102 -4.24 6.86 2.80
N GLU A 103 -4.56 5.57 2.97
CA GLU A 103 -3.73 4.65 3.74
C GLU A 103 -2.43 4.30 3.01
N LEU A 104 -2.51 4.01 1.71
CA LEU A 104 -1.33 3.73 0.89
C LEU A 104 -0.36 4.93 0.89
N TRP A 105 -0.87 6.14 0.68
CA TRP A 105 -0.02 7.34 0.63
C TRP A 105 0.61 7.66 1.98
N ALA A 106 -0.12 7.46 3.09
CA ALA A 106 0.42 7.62 4.43
C ALA A 106 1.59 6.64 4.69
N LEU A 107 1.46 5.38 4.24
CA LEU A 107 2.54 4.39 4.33
C LEU A 107 3.75 4.78 3.50
N LEU A 108 3.53 5.16 2.23
CA LEU A 108 4.59 5.57 1.33
C LEU A 108 5.36 6.80 1.85
N LEU A 109 4.64 7.82 2.33
CA LEU A 109 5.25 9.01 2.94
C LEU A 109 6.01 8.67 4.23
N SER A 110 5.48 7.76 5.05
CA SER A 110 6.17 7.30 6.25
C SER A 110 7.45 6.53 5.91
N ALA A 111 7.41 5.67 4.90
CA ALA A 111 8.60 4.96 4.40
C ALA A 111 9.66 5.92 3.88
N GLN A 112 9.26 6.90 3.06
CA GLN A 112 10.19 7.88 2.48
C GLN A 112 10.87 8.75 3.54
N LYS A 113 10.17 9.07 4.63
CA LYS A 113 10.76 9.82 5.77
C LYS A 113 11.71 8.95 6.60
N ASN A 114 11.58 7.63 6.52
CA ASN A 114 12.40 6.71 7.28
C ASN A 114 13.67 6.34 6.50
N ALA A 115 14.83 6.43 7.13
CA ALA A 115 16.11 6.08 6.50
C ALA A 115 16.16 4.61 6.03
N SER A 116 15.39 3.74 6.67
CA SER A 116 15.27 2.32 6.30
C SER A 116 14.38 2.07 5.07
N GLY A 117 13.65 3.09 4.60
CA GLY A 117 12.65 2.95 3.53
C GLY A 117 11.43 2.10 3.92
N VAL A 118 11.25 1.79 5.21
CA VAL A 118 10.14 0.97 5.72
C VAL A 118 9.16 1.88 6.46
N PRO A 119 7.84 1.80 6.19
CA PRO A 119 6.88 2.62 6.90
C PRO A 119 6.87 2.28 8.40
N GLN A 120 6.75 3.31 9.24
CA GLN A 120 6.78 3.16 10.70
C GLN A 120 5.73 2.17 11.19
N GLN A 121 4.53 2.18 10.60
CA GLN A 121 3.47 1.22 10.91
C GLN A 121 3.89 -0.24 10.74
N PHE A 122 4.76 -0.58 9.78
CA PHE A 122 5.27 -1.95 9.64
C PHE A 122 6.33 -2.28 10.68
N LEU A 123 7.14 -1.31 11.08
CA LEU A 123 8.11 -1.50 12.15
C LEU A 123 7.38 -1.77 13.46
N ASP A 124 6.38 -0.96 13.79
CA ASP A 124 5.57 -1.10 15.00
C ASP A 124 4.79 -2.43 14.99
N ALA A 125 4.21 -2.81 13.83
CA ALA A 125 3.52 -4.09 13.69
C ALA A 125 4.46 -5.29 13.86
N LYS A 126 5.67 -5.22 13.29
CA LYS A 126 6.67 -6.30 13.38
C LYS A 126 7.29 -6.40 14.77
N GLU A 127 7.49 -5.28 15.46
CA GLU A 127 7.94 -5.27 16.84
C GLU A 127 6.91 -5.94 17.75
N GLU A 128 5.62 -5.64 17.58
CA GLU A 128 4.54 -6.27 18.33
C GLU A 128 4.42 -7.78 18.05
N GLU A 129 4.56 -8.20 16.79
CA GLU A 129 4.53 -9.62 16.43
C GLU A 129 5.73 -10.38 17.03
N THR A 130 6.92 -9.78 16.98
CA THR A 130 8.14 -10.37 17.55
C THR A 130 8.04 -10.47 19.06
N ARG A 131 7.45 -9.47 19.73
CA ARG A 131 7.20 -9.47 21.17
C ARG A 131 6.27 -10.62 21.57
N ARG A 132 5.16 -10.82 20.84
CA ARG A 132 4.22 -11.94 21.09
C ARG A 132 4.88 -13.30 20.88
N LYS A 133 5.65 -13.47 19.81
CA LYS A 133 6.36 -14.73 19.53
C LYS A 133 7.42 -15.07 20.58
N LYS A 134 8.14 -14.08 21.11
CA LYS A 134 9.09 -14.29 22.22
C LYS A 134 8.40 -14.77 23.50
N VAL A 135 7.28 -14.14 23.87
CA VAL A 135 6.54 -14.52 25.09
C VAL A 135 6.04 -15.97 25.00
N GLU A 136 5.54 -16.39 23.84
CA GLU A 136 5.08 -17.78 23.66
C GLU A 136 6.23 -18.78 23.61
N ALA A 137 7.35 -18.43 22.94
CA ALA A 137 8.55 -19.25 22.92
C ALA A 137 9.15 -19.44 24.33
N ASP A 138 9.22 -18.38 25.12
CA ASP A 138 9.71 -18.43 26.51
C ASP A 138 8.79 -19.26 27.42
N ARG A 139 7.47 -19.23 27.17
CA ARG A 139 6.51 -20.03 27.91
C ARG A 139 6.66 -21.52 27.61
N ILE A 140 6.81 -21.87 26.33
CA ILE A 140 7.04 -23.26 25.88
C ILE A 140 8.40 -23.77 26.39
N ALA A 141 9.46 -22.96 26.31
CA ALA A 141 10.78 -23.32 26.80
C ALA A 141 10.77 -23.63 28.32
N ASN A 142 10.13 -22.77 29.11
CA ASN A 142 9.98 -22.97 30.55
C ASN A 142 9.18 -24.24 30.91
N GLU A 143 8.14 -24.57 30.16
CA GLU A 143 7.38 -25.81 30.39
C GLU A 143 8.18 -27.07 30.04
N ILE A 144 8.97 -27.03 28.98
CA ILE A 144 9.85 -28.14 28.58
C ILE A 144 10.93 -28.36 29.65
N GLU A 145 11.52 -27.29 30.16
CA GLU A 145 12.55 -27.36 31.20
C GLU A 145 12.00 -27.93 32.51
N LYS A 146 10.86 -27.43 32.99
CA LYS A 146 10.17 -27.98 34.18
C LYS A 146 9.80 -29.45 34.02
N LYS A 147 9.38 -29.89 32.82
CA LYS A 147 9.10 -31.31 32.54
C LYS A 147 10.37 -32.16 32.56
N LYS A 148 11.49 -31.65 32.02
CA LYS A 148 12.80 -32.32 32.08
C LYS A 148 13.29 -32.46 33.51
N GLU A 149 13.24 -31.40 34.32
CA GLU A 149 13.62 -31.44 35.73
C GLU A 149 12.77 -32.40 36.56
N LYS A 150 11.44 -32.39 36.36
CA LYS A 150 10.53 -33.35 37.02
C LYS A 150 10.84 -34.78 36.63
N LYS A 151 11.12 -35.06 35.35
CA LYS A 151 11.53 -36.39 34.88
C LYS A 151 12.87 -36.82 35.48
N LEU A 152 13.85 -35.91 35.54
CA LEU A 152 15.17 -36.19 36.11
C LEU A 152 15.07 -36.51 37.61
N LYS A 153 14.34 -35.68 38.38
CA LYS A 153 14.08 -35.91 39.80
C LYS A 153 13.34 -37.23 40.05
N ASN A 154 12.36 -37.58 39.21
CA ASN A 154 11.64 -38.85 39.35
C ASN A 154 12.53 -40.05 39.00
N TRP A 155 13.42 -39.92 38.02
CA TRP A 155 14.35 -40.98 37.65
C TRP A 155 15.38 -41.24 38.75
N SER A 156 15.97 -40.20 39.32
CA SER A 156 16.91 -40.33 40.45
C SER A 156 16.26 -40.86 41.74
N ARG A 157 14.95 -40.74 41.90
CA ARG A 157 14.20 -41.27 43.06
C ARG A 157 13.88 -42.76 42.96
N ARG A 158 14.00 -43.37 41.77
CA ARG A 158 13.67 -44.78 41.50
C ARG A 158 14.92 -45.67 41.42
N LYS A 159 16.09 -45.10 41.64
CA LYS A 159 17.39 -45.78 41.68
C LYS A 159 17.89 -45.78 43.12
#